data_AF-A0A959Y9H6-F1
#
_entry.id   AF-A0A959Y9H6-F1
#
_cell.length_a   1.000
_cell.length_b   1.000
_cell.length_c   1.000
_cell.angle_alpha   90.00
_cell.angle_beta   90.00
_cell.angle_gamma   90.00
#
_symmetry.space_group_name_H-M   'P 1'
#
loop_
_entity.id
_entity.type
_entity.pdbx_description
1 polymer ?
#
loop_
_entity_poly.entity_id
_entity_poly.type
_entity_poly.pdbx_seq_one_letter_code
_entity_poly.pdbx_strand_id
1 'polypeptide(L)'
;ASTLDFSNEALQAAERGLERLMAAVDTLEKLKPGTNDEADIPALEQRCYDAMNDDLNTPVMIAELFEAVRIINSVNDSKLSVSEGSLERLRELMRTMVFDVLGLVREQDAGDDQVLDALVKEFIQLRAEAKARRDFAASDAIRDKLAAAGILLKDTKEGTTWQRA
;
A
#
# COMPACT_ATOMS: atom_id res chain seq x y z
N ALA A 1 -8.15 -10.00 27.37
CA ALA A 1 -7.42 -10.63 26.25
C ALA A 1 -8.37 -11.60 25.54
N SER A 2 -8.78 -11.24 24.33
CA SER A 2 -9.60 -12.10 23.47
C SER A 2 -8.77 -13.25 22.92
N THR A 3 -9.40 -14.38 22.62
CA THR A 3 -8.73 -15.54 22.02
C THR A 3 -8.37 -15.22 20.57
N LEU A 4 -7.08 -15.31 20.23
CA LEU A 4 -6.63 -15.21 18.85
C LEU A 4 -6.81 -16.57 18.16
N ASP A 5 -7.68 -16.61 17.16
CA ASP A 5 -7.82 -17.81 16.32
C ASP A 5 -6.76 -17.75 15.21
N PHE A 6 -5.75 -18.61 15.32
CA PHE A 6 -4.67 -18.69 14.36
C PHE A 6 -4.93 -19.81 13.37
N SER A 7 -5.20 -19.43 12.13
CA SER A 7 -5.40 -20.33 11.00
C SER A 7 -4.77 -19.74 9.74
N ASN A 8 -4.55 -20.59 8.74
CA ASN A 8 -4.03 -20.15 7.45
C ASN A 8 -5.03 -19.19 6.77
N GLU A 9 -6.32 -19.48 6.90
CA GLU A 9 -7.41 -18.66 6.39
C GLU A 9 -7.42 -17.27 7.05
N ALA A 10 -7.22 -17.20 8.36
CA ALA A 10 -7.10 -15.94 9.09
C ALA A 10 -5.85 -15.16 8.68
N LEU A 11 -4.72 -15.84 8.47
CA LEU A 11 -3.47 -15.20 8.03
C LEU A 11 -3.60 -14.59 6.63
N GLN A 12 -4.16 -15.34 5.67
CA GLN A 12 -4.44 -14.84 4.33
C GLN A 12 -5.46 -13.68 4.32
N ALA A 13 -6.42 -13.70 5.24
CA ALA A 13 -7.35 -12.58 5.39
C ALA A 13 -6.64 -11.34 5.94
N ALA A 14 -5.73 -11.50 6.90
CA ALA A 14 -4.91 -10.42 7.44
C ALA A 14 -3.98 -9.82 6.38
N GLU A 15 -3.32 -10.64 5.57
CA GLU A 15 -2.49 -10.23 4.44
C GLU A 15 -3.28 -9.34 3.46
N ARG A 16 -4.43 -9.81 2.97
CA ARG A 16 -5.30 -9.01 2.09
C ARG A 16 -5.79 -7.72 2.76
N GLY A 17 -6.01 -7.76 4.07
CA GLY A 17 -6.38 -6.57 4.84
C GLY A 17 -5.26 -5.53 4.85
N LEU A 18 -4.03 -5.97 5.11
CA LEU A 18 -2.83 -5.14 5.11
C LEU A 18 -2.58 -4.53 3.73
N GLU A 19 -2.63 -5.33 2.66
CA GLU A 19 -2.45 -4.86 1.28
C GLU A 19 -3.45 -3.74 0.94
N ARG A 20 -4.73 -3.92 1.30
CA ARG A 20 -5.78 -2.94 1.05
C ARG A 20 -5.57 -1.64 1.83
N LEU A 21 -5.12 -1.76 3.08
CA LEU A 21 -4.84 -0.60 3.93
C LEU A 21 -3.66 0.20 3.36
N MET A 22 -2.57 -0.47 2.99
CA MET A 22 -1.39 0.18 2.41
C MET A 22 -1.68 0.81 1.05
N ALA A 23 -2.44 0.14 0.18
CA ALA A 23 -2.85 0.70 -1.10
C ALA A 23 -3.70 1.98 -0.94
N ALA A 24 -4.53 2.06 0.11
CA ALA A 24 -5.30 3.26 0.41
C ALA A 24 -4.39 4.40 0.89
N VAL A 25 -3.38 4.11 1.73
CA VAL A 25 -2.38 5.11 2.14
C VAL A 25 -1.63 5.66 0.91
N ASP A 26 -1.18 4.80 0.00
CA ASP A 26 -0.51 5.22 -1.24
C ASP A 26 -1.43 6.04 -2.16
N THR A 27 -2.73 5.70 -2.18
CA THR A 27 -3.74 6.46 -2.95
C THR A 27 -3.95 7.84 -2.35
N LEU A 28 -4.04 7.92 -1.02
CA LEU A 28 -4.27 9.16 -0.27
C LEU A 28 -3.16 10.21 -0.50
N GLU A 29 -1.91 9.78 -0.69
CA GLU A 29 -0.80 10.67 -1.04
C GLU A 29 -0.98 11.34 -2.42
N LYS A 30 -1.70 10.68 -3.34
CA LYS A 30 -1.91 11.14 -4.72
C LYS A 30 -3.22 11.90 -4.91
N LEU A 31 -4.09 11.90 -3.90
CA LEU A 31 -5.38 12.57 -3.97
C LEU A 31 -5.24 14.09 -4.07
N LYS A 32 -6.11 14.69 -4.87
CA LYS A 32 -6.25 16.14 -4.99
C LYS A 32 -7.41 16.62 -4.13
N PRO A 33 -7.27 17.80 -3.50
CA PRO A 33 -8.35 18.37 -2.71
C PRO A 33 -9.55 18.73 -3.60
N GLY A 34 -10.74 18.46 -3.08
CA GLY A 34 -12.00 18.95 -3.61
C GLY A 34 -12.38 20.31 -3.00
N THR A 35 -13.58 20.78 -3.33
CA THR A 35 -14.04 22.12 -2.91
C THR A 35 -14.85 22.10 -1.61
N ASN A 36 -15.44 20.95 -1.26
CA ASN A 36 -16.33 20.78 -0.12
C ASN A 36 -15.93 19.53 0.69
N ASP A 37 -16.44 19.43 1.91
CA ASP A 37 -16.34 18.25 2.77
C ASP A 37 -17.67 17.49 2.79
N GLU A 38 -17.69 16.33 2.14
CA GLU A 38 -18.81 15.41 2.13
C GLU A 38 -18.62 14.24 3.11
N ALA A 39 -17.47 14.19 3.79
CA ALA A 39 -17.15 13.24 4.85
C ALA A 39 -16.72 13.97 6.11
N ASP A 40 -17.16 13.47 7.27
CA ASP A 40 -16.79 14.01 8.58
C ASP A 40 -15.48 13.36 9.08
N ILE A 41 -14.36 13.88 8.57
CA ILE A 41 -13.01 13.42 8.96
C ILE A 41 -12.73 13.67 10.45
N PRO A 42 -13.10 14.83 11.05
CA PRO A 42 -12.94 15.03 12.49
C PRO A 42 -13.67 13.98 13.34
N ALA A 43 -14.90 13.60 12.98
CA ALA A 43 -15.61 12.55 13.70
C ALA A 43 -14.95 11.18 13.54
N LEU A 44 -14.43 10.86 12.34
CA LEU A 44 -13.68 9.62 12.10
C LEU A 44 -12.42 9.56 12.98
N GLU A 45 -11.65 10.64 13.02
CA GLU A 45 -10.46 10.77 13.86
C GLU A 45 -10.81 10.54 15.34
N GLN A 46 -11.87 11.18 15.83
CA GLN A 46 -12.30 11.01 17.22
C GLN A 46 -12.64 9.55 17.54
N ARG A 47 -13.34 8.84 16.63
CA ARG A 47 -13.66 7.42 16.83
C ARG A 47 -12.40 6.53 16.88
N CYS A 48 -11.37 6.84 16.09
CA CYS A 48 -10.08 6.15 16.19
C CYS A 48 -9.42 6.36 17.56
N TYR A 49 -9.42 7.61 18.06
CA TYR A 49 -8.87 7.90 19.39
C TYR A 49 -9.70 7.29 20.52
N ASP A 50 -11.02 7.33 20.44
CA ASP A 50 -11.91 6.74 21.44
C ASP A 50 -11.68 5.23 21.53
N ALA A 51 -11.53 4.54 20.39
CA ALA A 51 -11.21 3.12 20.36
C ALA A 51 -9.85 2.81 20.99
N MET A 52 -8.83 3.64 20.76
CA MET A 52 -7.50 3.43 21.37
C MET A 52 -7.49 3.78 22.87
N ASN A 53 -8.27 4.75 23.30
CA ASN A 53 -8.42 5.12 24.70
C ASN A 53 -9.31 4.14 25.49
N ASP A 54 -10.14 3.36 24.81
CA ASP A 54 -10.90 2.24 25.36
C ASP A 54 -10.04 0.96 25.37
N ASP A 55 -9.18 0.81 26.37
CA ASP A 55 -8.36 -0.39 26.59
C ASP A 55 -7.56 -0.88 25.36
N LEU A 56 -7.05 0.06 24.55
CA LEU A 56 -6.31 -0.23 23.31
C LEU A 56 -7.11 -1.15 22.37
N ASN A 57 -8.39 -0.86 22.15
CA ASN A 57 -9.29 -1.64 21.32
C ASN A 57 -8.94 -1.52 19.82
N THR A 58 -7.85 -2.18 19.43
CA THR A 58 -7.35 -2.21 18.06
C THR A 58 -8.33 -2.83 17.06
N PRO A 59 -9.19 -3.83 17.39
CA PRO A 59 -10.19 -4.31 16.44
C PRO A 59 -11.18 -3.22 16.00
N VAL A 60 -11.66 -2.40 16.95
CA VAL A 60 -12.58 -1.29 16.63
C VAL A 60 -11.82 -0.20 15.85
N MET A 61 -10.61 0.14 16.29
CA MET A 61 -9.79 1.14 15.59
C MET A 61 -9.49 0.71 14.14
N ILE A 62 -9.15 -0.57 13.90
CA ILE A 62 -8.92 -1.10 12.55
C ILE A 62 -10.20 -1.01 11.71
N ALA A 63 -11.38 -1.25 12.29
CA ALA A 63 -12.65 -1.09 11.58
C ALA A 63 -12.86 0.37 11.14
N GLU A 64 -12.53 1.35 11.99
CA GLU A 64 -12.58 2.77 11.63
C GLU A 64 -11.53 3.13 10.55
N LEU A 65 -10.34 2.53 10.57
CA LEU A 65 -9.38 2.69 9.47
C LEU A 65 -9.93 2.17 8.14
N PHE A 66 -10.71 1.09 8.14
CA PHE A 66 -11.37 0.62 6.91
C PHE A 66 -12.51 1.54 6.44
N GLU A 67 -13.13 2.29 7.34
CA GLU A 67 -14.02 3.39 6.96
C GLU A 67 -13.24 4.54 6.31
N ALA A 68 -12.04 4.86 6.83
CA ALA A 68 -11.11 5.79 6.18
C ALA A 68 -10.74 5.32 4.76
N VAL A 69 -10.41 4.04 4.59
CA VAL A 69 -10.13 3.41 3.28
C VAL A 69 -11.32 3.58 2.32
N ARG A 70 -12.55 3.41 2.80
CA ARG A 70 -13.76 3.61 1.99
C ARG A 70 -13.89 5.07 1.51
N ILE A 71 -13.61 6.03 2.39
CA ILE A 71 -13.63 7.47 2.05
C ILE A 71 -12.55 7.77 1.01
N ILE A 72 -11.31 7.34 1.24
CA ILE A 72 -10.17 7.53 0.32
C ILE A 72 -10.51 7.04 -1.09
N ASN A 73 -11.03 5.82 -1.20
CA ASN A 73 -11.41 5.25 -2.49
C ASN A 73 -12.58 6.00 -3.13
N SER A 74 -13.54 6.48 -2.34
CA SER A 74 -14.66 7.28 -2.85
C SER A 74 -14.19 8.64 -3.40
N VAL A 75 -13.20 9.26 -2.77
CA VAL A 75 -12.57 10.50 -3.26
C VAL A 75 -11.76 10.23 -4.53
N ASN A 76 -10.99 9.15 -4.56
CA ASN A 76 -10.25 8.73 -5.76
C ASN A 76 -11.17 8.51 -6.96
N ASP A 77 -12.33 7.87 -6.72
CA ASP A 77 -13.37 7.63 -7.73
C ASP A 77 -14.19 8.90 -8.08
N SER A 78 -13.85 10.07 -7.52
CA SER A 78 -14.60 11.33 -7.68
C SER A 78 -16.09 11.24 -7.26
N LYS A 79 -16.44 10.29 -6.39
CA LYS A 79 -17.78 10.12 -5.83
C LYS A 79 -18.00 10.94 -4.56
N LEU A 80 -16.90 11.36 -3.92
CA LEU A 80 -16.90 12.13 -2.69
C LEU A 80 -15.89 13.26 -2.82
N SER A 81 -16.23 14.46 -2.36
CA SER A 81 -15.32 15.60 -2.25
C SER A 81 -14.88 15.78 -0.80
N VAL A 82 -13.58 16.01 -0.60
CA VAL A 82 -12.97 16.38 0.68
C VAL A 82 -12.09 17.61 0.47
N SER A 83 -12.21 18.60 1.34
CA SER A 83 -11.43 19.83 1.30
C SER A 83 -9.95 19.57 1.58
N GLU A 84 -9.09 20.53 1.27
CA GLU A 84 -7.65 20.41 1.55
C GLU A 84 -7.34 20.19 3.03
N GLY A 85 -8.04 20.90 3.93
CA GLY A 85 -7.83 20.75 5.38
C GLY A 85 -8.24 19.36 5.89
N SER A 86 -9.35 18.83 5.39
CA SER A 86 -9.82 17.49 5.77
C SER A 86 -8.98 16.39 5.14
N LEU A 87 -8.44 16.60 3.93
CA LEU A 87 -7.51 15.67 3.29
C LEU A 87 -6.19 15.59 4.04
N GLU A 88 -5.66 16.74 4.51
CA GLU A 88 -4.44 16.77 5.31
C GLU A 88 -4.63 16.10 6.67
N ARG A 89 -5.77 16.36 7.32
CA ARG A 89 -6.15 15.67 8.57
C ARG A 89 -6.27 14.16 8.36
N LEU A 90 -6.84 13.72 7.24
CA LEU A 90 -6.94 12.31 6.90
C LEU A 90 -5.55 11.68 6.68
N ARG A 91 -4.63 12.39 6.02
CA ARG A 91 -3.22 11.95 5.87
C ARG A 91 -2.53 11.79 7.21
N GLU A 92 -2.66 12.77 8.08
CA GLU A 92 -2.09 12.73 9.42
C GLU A 92 -2.66 11.58 10.25
N LEU A 93 -4.00 11.43 10.27
CA LEU A 93 -4.68 10.34 10.96
C LEU A 93 -4.18 8.98 10.48
N MET A 94 -4.18 8.75 9.16
CA MET A 94 -3.72 7.47 8.58
C MET A 94 -2.26 7.23 8.91
N ARG A 95 -1.40 8.25 8.82
CA ARG A 95 0.02 8.10 9.14
C ARG A 95 0.21 7.69 10.60
N THR A 96 -0.42 8.41 11.52
CA THR A 96 -0.26 8.18 12.96
C THR A 96 -0.84 6.84 13.37
N MET A 97 -2.04 6.48 12.93
CA MET A 97 -2.65 5.22 13.35
C MET A 97 -1.97 4.00 12.71
N VAL A 98 -1.60 4.07 11.42
CA VAL A 98 -1.02 2.92 10.69
C VAL A 98 0.44 2.71 11.04
N PHE A 99 1.26 3.77 11.05
CA PHE A 99 2.71 3.65 11.23
C PHE A 99 3.15 3.92 12.66
N ASP A 100 2.69 5.01 13.29
CA ASP A 100 3.20 5.41 14.62
C ASP A 100 2.59 4.56 15.75
N VAL A 101 1.30 4.23 15.65
CA VAL A 101 0.56 3.49 16.69
C VAL A 101 0.62 1.98 16.44
N LEU A 102 0.20 1.51 15.26
CA LEU A 102 0.21 0.07 14.94
C LEU A 102 1.61 -0.45 14.59
N GLY A 103 2.55 0.42 14.24
CA GLY A 103 3.91 0.01 13.88
C GLY A 103 3.98 -0.79 12.57
N LEU A 104 2.98 -0.66 11.68
CA LEU A 104 3.02 -1.33 10.39
C LEU A 104 4.10 -0.67 9.52
N VAL A 105 4.73 -1.45 8.66
CA VAL A 105 5.80 -0.97 7.77
C VAL A 105 5.41 -1.30 6.33
N ARG A 106 5.69 -0.40 5.39
CA ARG A 106 5.54 -0.74 3.97
C ARG A 106 6.57 -1.80 3.63
N GLU A 107 6.20 -2.81 2.85
CA GLU A 107 7.17 -3.83 2.41
C GLU A 107 8.38 -3.21 1.69
N GLN A 108 8.16 -2.13 0.95
CA GLN A 108 9.19 -1.35 0.25
C GLN A 108 10.20 -0.67 1.20
N ASP A 109 9.78 -0.37 2.44
CA ASP A 109 10.60 0.26 3.48
C ASP A 109 11.28 -0.76 4.40
N ALA A 110 10.94 -2.06 4.28
CA ALA A 110 11.73 -3.12 4.88
C ALA A 110 13.05 -3.20 4.09
N GLY A 111 14.13 -2.65 4.66
CA GLY A 111 15.40 -2.27 3.99
C GLY A 111 16.14 -3.30 3.11
N ASP A 112 15.62 -4.51 2.93
CA ASP A 112 16.09 -5.48 1.92
C ASP A 112 15.61 -5.11 0.50
N ASP A 113 14.47 -4.41 0.38
CA ASP A 113 13.84 -4.13 -0.92
C ASP A 113 14.48 -2.96 -1.69
N GLN A 114 15.12 -1.98 -1.05
CA GLN A 114 15.79 -0.88 -1.78
C GLN A 114 17.03 -1.36 -2.55
N VAL A 115 17.83 -2.24 -1.94
CA VAL A 115 19.00 -2.84 -2.59
C VAL A 115 18.53 -3.79 -3.68
N LEU A 116 17.48 -4.57 -3.41
CA LEU A 116 16.89 -5.44 -4.41
C LEU A 116 16.31 -4.65 -5.59
N ASP A 117 15.58 -3.58 -5.35
CA ASP A 117 14.99 -2.73 -6.39
C ASP A 117 16.05 -2.10 -7.28
N ALA A 118 17.14 -1.59 -6.69
CA ALA A 118 18.28 -1.08 -7.44
C ALA A 118 18.89 -2.17 -8.34
N LEU A 119 19.12 -3.38 -7.81
CA LEU A 119 19.66 -4.50 -8.57
C LEU A 119 18.72 -4.96 -9.69
N VAL A 120 17.41 -5.06 -9.42
CA VAL A 120 16.42 -5.49 -10.42
C VAL A 120 16.29 -4.45 -11.53
N LYS A 121 16.35 -3.15 -11.21
CA LYS A 121 16.38 -2.09 -12.22
C LYS A 121 17.56 -2.21 -13.18
N GLU A 122 18.75 -2.53 -12.68
CA GLU A 122 19.92 -2.81 -13.52
C GLU A 122 19.69 -4.01 -14.46
N PHE A 123 19.10 -5.11 -13.95
CA PHE A 123 18.77 -6.27 -14.80
C PHE A 123 17.69 -5.95 -15.84
N ILE A 124 16.69 -5.13 -15.50
CA ILE A 124 15.67 -4.65 -16.44
C ILE A 124 16.32 -3.81 -17.55
N GLN A 125 17.28 -2.96 -17.21
CA GLN A 125 18.03 -2.16 -18.19
C GLN A 125 18.86 -3.06 -19.11
N LEU A 126 19.63 -4.01 -18.57
CA LEU A 126 20.39 -4.99 -19.37
C LEU A 126 19.48 -5.78 -20.32
N ARG A 127 18.28 -6.16 -19.88
CA ARG A 127 17.26 -6.81 -20.72
C ARG A 127 16.79 -5.90 -21.84
N ALA A 128 16.56 -4.61 -21.57
CA ALA A 128 16.17 -3.63 -22.58
C ALA A 128 17.28 -3.40 -23.62
N GLU A 129 18.53 -3.32 -23.19
CA GLU A 129 19.71 -3.21 -24.07
C GLU A 129 19.90 -4.46 -24.93
N ALA A 130 19.67 -5.66 -24.38
CA ALA A 130 19.68 -6.91 -25.15
C ALA A 130 18.61 -6.90 -26.25
N LYS A 131 17.38 -6.48 -25.93
CA LYS A 131 16.30 -6.32 -26.92
C LYS A 131 16.65 -5.28 -27.99
N ALA A 132 17.22 -4.13 -27.61
CA ALA A 132 17.64 -3.10 -28.54
C ALA A 132 18.71 -3.61 -29.52
N ARG A 133 19.62 -4.47 -29.05
CA ARG A 133 20.63 -5.16 -29.88
C ARG A 133 20.10 -6.40 -30.62
N ARG A 134 18.79 -6.69 -30.52
CA ARG A 134 18.14 -7.90 -31.06
C ARG A 134 18.71 -9.23 -30.54
N ASP A 135 19.34 -9.20 -29.36
CA ASP A 135 19.79 -10.39 -28.65
C ASP A 135 18.65 -10.92 -27.76
N PHE A 136 17.75 -11.66 -28.38
CA PHE A 136 16.58 -12.22 -27.70
C PHE A 136 16.97 -13.34 -26.72
N ALA A 137 18.04 -14.08 -27.00
CA ALA A 137 18.53 -15.14 -26.13
C ALA A 137 19.03 -14.58 -24.79
N ALA A 138 19.81 -13.49 -24.81
CA ALA A 138 20.22 -12.81 -23.59
C ALA A 138 19.02 -12.19 -22.84
N SER A 139 18.04 -11.64 -23.56
CA SER A 139 16.83 -11.08 -22.96
C SER A 139 16.01 -12.13 -22.19
N ASP A 140 15.79 -13.30 -22.81
CA ASP A 140 15.07 -14.41 -22.18
C ASP A 140 15.87 -14.99 -21.00
N ALA A 141 17.19 -15.16 -21.14
CA ALA A 141 18.03 -15.64 -20.04
C ALA A 141 17.98 -14.74 -18.81
N ILE A 142 17.91 -13.41 -18.97
CA ILE A 142 17.74 -12.47 -17.86
C ILE A 142 16.36 -12.64 -17.20
N ARG A 143 15.29 -12.73 -18.00
CA ARG A 143 13.94 -12.95 -17.48
C ARG A 143 13.86 -14.23 -16.67
N ASP A 144 14.39 -15.32 -17.19
CA ASP A 144 14.27 -16.64 -16.59
C ASP A 144 15.11 -16.73 -15.29
N LYS A 145 16.28 -16.07 -15.23
CA LYS A 145 17.06 -15.94 -13.99
C LYS A 145 16.35 -15.14 -12.90
N LEU A 146 15.69 -14.04 -13.26
CA LEU A 146 14.89 -13.27 -12.33
C LEU A 146 13.70 -14.09 -11.82
N ALA A 147 13.00 -14.80 -12.70
CA ALA A 147 11.90 -15.68 -12.31
C ALA A 147 12.38 -16.81 -11.36
N ALA A 148 13.56 -17.40 -11.63
CA ALA A 148 14.15 -18.41 -10.75
C ALA A 148 14.56 -17.86 -9.37
N ALA A 149 14.86 -16.56 -9.28
CA ALA A 149 15.12 -15.86 -8.02
C ALA A 149 13.83 -15.38 -7.31
N GLY A 150 12.65 -15.76 -7.81
CA GLY A 150 11.36 -15.35 -7.24
C GLY A 150 10.98 -13.92 -7.59
N ILE A 151 11.46 -13.38 -8.72
CA ILE A 151 11.14 -12.03 -9.20
C ILE A 151 10.40 -12.13 -10.52
N LEU A 152 9.13 -11.70 -10.54
CA LEU A 152 8.29 -11.66 -11.72
C LEU A 152 8.29 -10.26 -12.33
N LEU A 153 8.70 -10.17 -13.59
CA LEU A 153 8.63 -8.93 -14.36
C LEU A 153 7.25 -8.74 -14.99
N LYS A 154 6.65 -7.55 -14.82
CA LYS A 154 5.43 -7.10 -15.49
C LYS A 154 5.76 -5.98 -16.46
N ASP A 155 5.55 -6.22 -17.75
CA ASP A 155 5.67 -5.17 -18.77
C ASP A 155 4.36 -4.34 -18.77
N THR A 156 4.46 -3.03 -18.51
CA THR A 156 3.33 -2.07 -18.54
C THR A 156 3.54 -1.01 -19.63
N LYS A 157 2.54 -0.16 -19.88
CA LYS A 157 2.65 0.97 -20.83
C LYS A 157 3.69 2.01 -20.40
N GLU A 158 3.98 2.10 -19.10
CA GLU A 158 4.91 3.08 -18.52
C GLU A 158 6.33 2.50 -18.35
N GLY A 159 6.51 1.19 -18.52
CA GLY A 159 7.79 0.50 -18.38
C GLY A 159 7.66 -0.92 -17.82
N THR A 160 8.79 -1.60 -17.62
CA THR A 160 8.82 -2.90 -16.92
C THR A 160 8.87 -2.65 -15.41
N THR A 161 7.88 -3.15 -14.68
CA THR A 161 7.85 -3.22 -13.21
C THR A 161 8.12 -4.65 -12.75
N TRP A 162 8.36 -4.86 -11.45
CA TRP A 162 8.60 -6.18 -10.89
C TRP A 162 7.79 -6.41 -9.62
N GLN A 163 7.56 -7.68 -9.28
CA GLN A 163 6.97 -8.11 -8.02
C GLN A 163 7.66 -9.40 -7.55
N ARG A 164 7.67 -9.66 -6.24
CA ARG A 164 8.08 -10.97 -5.72
C ARG A 164 7.03 -12.03 -6.13
N ALA A 165 7.50 -13.25 -6.41
CA ALA A 165 6.69 -14.39 -6.84
C ALA A 165 5.94 -15.04 -5.68
#